data_AF-A0A1I7Y8K7-F1
#
_entry.id   AF-A0A1I7Y8K7-F1
#
_cell.length_a   1.000
_cell.length_b   1.000
_cell.length_c   1.000
_cell.angle_alpha   90.00
_cell.angle_beta   90.00
_cell.angle_gamma   90.00
#
_symmetry.space_group_name_H-M   'P 1'
#
loop_
_entity.id
_entity.type
_entity.pdbx_description
1 polymer ?
#
loop_
_entity_poly.entity_id
_entity_poly.type
_entity_poly.pdbx_seq_one_letter_code
_entity_poly.pdbx_strand_id
1 'polypeptide(L)'
;MMRSMDAGRRAVNLSWKILKAAKKNAFAHVSLKHYKNGDPDEFADFAVDYVERGNSLEKLRCSGSFPHKKVIKAVAPLFGRYRGRPLAVEFPENPINPDLVRSIVDKWWDSNEIFEEKQIVWGWSRRSSVWNHIENKNKSKKKFNHKFTMRDLSTGYLAHHSRCSTLSISLYGICIEKLQPWHVPVDFMWINLLIAKWKEGNGFYVYEEERDIHFTWKSDDDWDKFKRKYQVQECEPDGYIRRIKFLTLTHRSELLKLNVIKCAGSFEIGVEHKWFSDSELMSLISDWQEGNGEALLNGQKVIEVRTYWNIFSDGSVVEYAHPNKNVRCVVARQARPKRVGYPDGFDFLVRISICPSDSQRV
;
A
#
# COMPACT_ATOMS: atom_id res chain seq x y z
N MET A 1 43.42 -18.81 -20.73
CA MET A 1 42.05 -18.40 -20.33
C MET A 1 41.29 -19.48 -19.55
N MET A 2 41.40 -20.77 -19.90
CA MET A 2 40.70 -21.89 -19.22
C MET A 2 40.96 -22.01 -17.69
N ARG A 3 42.20 -21.76 -17.21
CA ARG A 3 42.54 -21.88 -15.77
C ARG A 3 41.83 -20.87 -14.85
N SER A 4 41.31 -19.76 -15.39
CA SER A 4 40.64 -18.72 -14.59
C SER A 4 39.20 -19.12 -14.20
N MET A 5 38.51 -19.89 -15.05
CA MET A 5 37.12 -20.32 -14.78
C MET A 5 37.01 -21.37 -13.68
N ASP A 6 38.01 -22.24 -13.53
CA ASP A 6 38.02 -23.30 -12.49
C ASP A 6 38.30 -22.78 -11.08
N ALA A 7 39.05 -21.69 -10.95
CA ALA A 7 39.28 -21.04 -9.66
C ALA A 7 38.00 -20.38 -9.14
N GLY A 8 37.27 -19.70 -10.03
CA GLY A 8 35.97 -19.11 -9.72
C GLY A 8 34.94 -20.15 -9.25
N ARG A 9 34.80 -21.27 -9.99
CA ARG A 9 33.84 -22.33 -9.62
C ARG A 9 34.15 -22.94 -8.24
N ARG A 10 35.41 -23.16 -7.91
CA ARG A 10 35.83 -23.70 -6.60
C ARG A 10 35.54 -22.74 -5.44
N ALA A 11 35.80 -21.45 -5.62
CA ALA A 11 35.52 -20.44 -4.61
C ALA A 11 34.01 -20.35 -4.31
N VAL A 12 33.17 -20.36 -5.35
CA VAL A 12 31.70 -20.32 -5.17
C VAL A 12 31.20 -21.60 -4.48
N ASN A 13 31.70 -22.77 -4.86
CA ASN A 13 31.38 -24.04 -4.19
C ASN A 13 31.79 -24.05 -2.71
N LEU A 14 32.94 -23.48 -2.36
CA LEU A 14 33.38 -23.37 -0.98
C LEU A 14 32.49 -22.42 -0.18
N SER A 15 32.16 -21.25 -0.74
CA SER A 15 31.22 -20.30 -0.13
C SER A 15 29.85 -20.92 0.12
N TRP A 16 29.31 -21.72 -0.82
CA TRP A 16 28.05 -22.44 -0.60
C TRP A 16 28.15 -23.48 0.52
N LYS A 17 29.27 -24.21 0.62
CA LYS A 17 29.50 -25.16 1.72
C LYS A 17 29.60 -24.45 3.06
N ILE A 18 30.30 -23.32 3.12
CA ILE A 18 30.41 -22.49 4.34
C ILE A 18 29.03 -21.96 4.73
N LEU A 19 28.23 -21.45 3.77
CA LEU A 19 26.87 -20.97 4.06
C LEU A 19 25.93 -22.08 4.51
N LYS A 20 26.05 -23.30 3.96
CA LYS A 20 25.30 -24.48 4.42
C LYS A 20 25.70 -24.93 5.83
N ALA A 21 26.97 -24.69 6.21
CA ALA A 21 27.54 -25.06 7.50
C ALA A 21 27.33 -23.99 8.59
N ALA A 22 27.40 -22.70 8.23
CA ALA A 22 27.06 -21.58 9.10
C ALA A 22 25.57 -21.70 9.45
N LYS A 23 25.28 -21.77 10.76
CA LYS A 23 23.99 -22.22 11.31
C LYS A 23 22.79 -21.71 10.50
N LYS A 24 22.01 -22.64 9.95
CA LYS A 24 20.82 -22.45 9.08
C LYS A 24 19.71 -21.56 9.67
N ASN A 25 19.78 -21.26 10.97
CA ASN A 25 18.86 -20.40 11.71
C ASN A 25 19.47 -19.04 12.07
N ALA A 26 20.67 -18.70 11.59
CA ALA A 26 21.36 -17.47 11.98
C ALA A 26 20.95 -16.26 11.15
N PHE A 27 20.43 -16.45 9.93
CA PHE A 27 20.19 -15.37 8.99
C PHE A 27 18.70 -15.07 8.85
N ALA A 28 18.28 -13.92 9.37
CA ALA A 28 16.95 -13.38 9.11
C ALA A 28 16.83 -12.82 7.68
N HIS A 29 17.92 -12.29 7.13
CA HIS A 29 17.93 -11.68 5.80
C HIS A 29 18.98 -12.34 4.92
N VAL A 30 18.56 -12.85 3.77
CA VAL A 30 19.41 -13.52 2.79
C VAL A 30 19.20 -12.88 1.42
N SER A 31 20.30 -12.49 0.76
CA SER A 31 20.28 -12.05 -0.63
C SER A 31 21.13 -12.98 -1.47
N LEU A 32 20.50 -13.61 -2.44
CA LEU A 32 21.10 -14.54 -3.39
C LEU A 32 21.09 -13.89 -4.78
N LYS A 33 22.22 -13.96 -5.48
CA LYS A 33 22.34 -13.49 -6.86
C LYS A 33 22.84 -14.62 -7.73
N HIS A 34 22.01 -15.03 -8.70
CA HIS A 34 22.43 -15.93 -9.76
C HIS A 34 23.25 -15.16 -10.80
N TYR A 35 24.42 -15.69 -11.13
CA TYR A 35 25.30 -15.14 -12.16
C TYR A 35 25.14 -15.95 -13.44
N LYS A 36 25.29 -15.30 -14.61
CA LYS A 36 25.08 -15.91 -15.93
C LYS A 36 25.80 -17.24 -16.16
N ASN A 37 26.91 -17.48 -15.48
CA ASN A 37 27.74 -18.69 -15.64
C ASN A 37 27.44 -19.78 -14.59
N GLY A 38 26.54 -19.53 -13.65
CA GLY A 38 26.16 -20.49 -12.61
C GLY A 38 25.06 -21.42 -13.08
N ASP A 39 25.02 -22.63 -12.52
CA ASP A 39 23.91 -23.55 -12.73
C ASP A 39 22.62 -22.99 -12.08
N PRO A 40 21.59 -22.68 -12.88
CA PRO A 40 20.35 -22.11 -12.35
C PRO A 40 19.57 -23.10 -11.47
N ASP A 41 19.70 -24.41 -11.67
CA ASP A 41 19.02 -25.43 -10.86
C ASP A 41 19.69 -25.57 -9.49
N GLU A 42 21.02 -25.60 -9.43
CA GLU A 42 21.77 -25.60 -8.17
C GLU A 42 21.44 -24.36 -7.33
N PHE A 43 21.34 -23.19 -7.98
CA PHE A 43 20.91 -21.96 -7.33
C PHE A 43 19.47 -22.06 -6.77
N ALA A 44 18.55 -22.61 -7.55
CA ALA A 44 17.17 -22.79 -7.12
C ALA A 44 17.06 -23.77 -5.95
N ASP A 45 17.81 -24.87 -5.97
CA ASP A 45 17.90 -25.81 -4.84
C ASP A 45 18.44 -25.17 -3.58
N PHE A 46 19.46 -24.31 -3.73
CA PHE A 46 20.01 -23.56 -2.62
C PHE A 46 18.99 -22.57 -2.02
N ALA A 47 18.24 -21.86 -2.86
CA ALA A 47 17.18 -20.98 -2.39
C ALA A 47 16.03 -21.75 -1.71
N VAL A 48 15.65 -22.92 -2.24
CA VAL A 48 14.66 -23.81 -1.62
C VAL A 48 15.13 -24.28 -0.24
N ASP A 49 16.41 -24.66 -0.10
CA ASP A 49 16.98 -25.08 1.19
C ASP A 49 16.80 -24.01 2.27
N TYR A 50 17.00 -22.72 1.93
CA TYR A 50 16.74 -21.61 2.86
C TYR A 50 15.27 -21.46 3.22
N VAL A 51 14.36 -21.62 2.26
CA VAL A 51 12.92 -21.50 2.50
C VAL A 51 12.43 -22.63 3.41
N GLU A 52 12.87 -23.87 3.15
CA GLU A 52 12.40 -25.05 3.87
C GLU A 52 13.01 -25.18 5.27
N ARG A 53 14.27 -24.77 5.45
CA ARG A 53 15.01 -24.95 6.71
C ARG A 53 15.15 -23.68 7.53
N GLY A 54 14.94 -22.51 6.93
CA GLY A 54 15.12 -21.22 7.57
C GLY A 54 13.96 -20.88 8.51
N ASN A 55 13.97 -21.47 9.71
CA ASN A 55 13.01 -21.08 10.75
C ASN A 55 13.14 -19.59 11.09
N SER A 56 14.34 -19.03 10.99
CA SER A 56 14.61 -17.60 11.24
C SER A 56 14.47 -16.71 10.02
N LEU A 57 14.21 -17.25 8.83
CA LEU A 57 14.19 -16.47 7.60
C LEU A 57 13.02 -15.49 7.60
N GLU A 58 13.32 -14.20 7.54
CA GLU A 58 12.36 -13.10 7.44
C GLU A 58 12.38 -12.47 6.05
N LYS A 59 13.54 -12.45 5.37
CA LYS A 59 13.69 -11.91 4.02
C LYS A 59 14.60 -12.76 3.15
N LEU A 60 14.12 -13.12 1.96
CA LEU A 60 14.89 -13.78 0.90
C LEU A 60 14.78 -12.98 -0.39
N ARG A 61 15.87 -12.41 -0.88
CA ARG A 61 15.92 -11.74 -2.19
C ARG A 61 16.73 -12.56 -3.17
N CYS A 62 16.12 -13.00 -4.26
CA CYS A 62 16.77 -13.75 -5.32
C CYS A 62 16.80 -12.96 -6.64
N SER A 63 17.99 -12.50 -7.04
CA SER A 63 18.25 -11.79 -8.29
C SER A 63 18.92 -12.70 -9.33
N GLY A 64 18.86 -12.32 -10.62
CA GLY A 64 19.37 -13.12 -11.73
C GLY A 64 18.31 -14.00 -12.41
N SER A 65 18.74 -14.74 -13.44
CA SER A 65 17.89 -15.61 -14.24
C SER A 65 17.95 -17.05 -13.73
N PHE A 66 16.89 -17.51 -13.08
CA PHE A 66 16.82 -18.86 -12.52
C PHE A 66 15.36 -19.38 -12.51
N PRO A 67 15.13 -20.70 -12.39
CA PRO A 67 13.79 -21.29 -12.33
C PRO A 67 13.09 -21.00 -11.00
N HIS A 68 12.59 -19.78 -10.85
CA HIS A 68 11.83 -19.32 -9.67
C HIS A 68 10.63 -20.22 -9.32
N LYS A 69 10.10 -20.98 -10.29
CA LYS A 69 9.05 -21.98 -10.08
C LYS A 69 9.36 -22.95 -8.94
N LYS A 70 10.62 -23.37 -8.79
CA LYS A 70 11.03 -24.31 -7.73
C LYS A 70 10.95 -23.64 -6.36
N VAL A 71 11.48 -22.42 -6.25
CA VAL A 71 11.47 -21.64 -5.01
C VAL A 71 10.05 -21.30 -4.57
N ILE A 72 9.19 -20.83 -5.47
CA ILE A 72 7.82 -20.47 -5.09
C ILE A 72 6.99 -21.70 -4.71
N LYS A 73 7.23 -22.87 -5.32
CA LYS A 73 6.61 -24.12 -4.86
C LYS A 73 6.97 -24.45 -3.41
N ALA A 74 8.20 -24.16 -2.99
CA ALA A 74 8.62 -24.30 -1.60
C ALA A 74 8.03 -23.22 -0.68
N VAL A 75 7.84 -22.00 -1.18
CA VAL A 75 7.24 -20.89 -0.42
C VAL A 75 5.72 -21.04 -0.25
N ALA A 76 5.00 -21.55 -1.25
CA ALA A 76 3.54 -21.58 -1.24
C ALA A 76 2.91 -22.27 -0.01
N PRO A 77 3.41 -23.44 0.47
CA PRO A 77 2.93 -24.04 1.72
C PRO A 77 3.08 -23.15 2.95
N LEU A 78 4.03 -22.21 2.96
CA LEU A 78 4.23 -21.29 4.09
C LEU A 78 3.08 -20.28 4.20
N PHE A 79 2.38 -19.97 3.12
CA PHE A 79 1.18 -19.12 3.18
C PHE A 79 -0.01 -19.78 3.87
N GLY A 80 -0.03 -21.12 3.95
CA GLY A 80 -1.03 -21.89 4.67
C GLY A 80 -0.67 -22.22 6.12
N ARG A 81 0.49 -21.75 6.61
CA ARG A 81 1.01 -22.10 7.93
C ARG A 81 1.42 -20.86 8.70
N TYR A 82 1.26 -20.92 10.02
CA TYR A 82 1.80 -19.93 10.93
C TYR A 82 3.29 -20.23 11.21
N ARG A 83 4.17 -19.22 11.12
CA ARG A 83 5.62 -19.37 11.38
C ARG A 83 6.06 -18.68 12.67
N GLY A 84 5.21 -17.86 13.27
CA GLY A 84 5.56 -16.96 14.36
C GLY A 84 6.35 -15.72 13.94
N ARG A 85 6.53 -15.46 12.63
CA ARG A 85 7.34 -14.34 12.13
C ARG A 85 7.05 -13.99 10.67
N PRO A 86 7.31 -12.73 10.26
CA PRO A 86 7.11 -12.31 8.88
C PRO A 86 7.96 -13.07 7.86
N LEU A 87 7.52 -13.07 6.60
CA LEU A 87 8.30 -13.57 5.46
C LEU A 87 8.18 -12.64 4.25
N ALA A 88 9.30 -12.15 3.73
CA ALA A 88 9.37 -11.41 2.48
C ALA A 88 10.27 -12.13 1.47
N VAL A 89 9.71 -12.52 0.31
CA VAL A 89 10.47 -13.13 -0.78
C VAL A 89 10.47 -12.20 -1.98
N GLU A 90 11.63 -11.85 -2.53
CA GLU A 90 11.76 -10.87 -3.61
C GLU A 90 12.42 -11.49 -4.85
N PHE A 91 11.78 -11.32 -6.01
CA PHE A 91 12.21 -11.77 -7.34
C PHE A 91 12.24 -10.60 -8.34
N PRO A 92 13.08 -9.57 -8.14
CA PRO A 92 12.96 -8.28 -8.85
C PRO A 92 13.07 -8.37 -10.38
N GLU A 93 13.74 -9.40 -10.91
CA GLU A 93 14.05 -9.55 -12.33
C GLU A 93 13.16 -10.59 -13.05
N ASN A 94 12.26 -11.27 -12.33
CA ASN A 94 11.52 -12.40 -12.86
C ASN A 94 10.01 -12.16 -12.76
N PRO A 95 9.26 -12.20 -13.89
CA PRO A 95 7.81 -12.14 -13.84
C PRO A 95 7.24 -13.43 -13.24
N ILE A 96 6.15 -13.32 -12.47
CA ILE A 96 5.53 -14.46 -11.80
C ILE A 96 4.73 -15.34 -12.79
N ASN A 97 4.81 -16.66 -12.60
CA ASN A 97 3.90 -17.60 -13.26
C ASN A 97 2.52 -17.60 -12.55
N PRO A 98 1.40 -17.37 -13.27
CA PRO A 98 0.05 -17.37 -12.68
C PRO A 98 -0.36 -18.66 -11.95
N ASP A 99 0.12 -19.84 -12.40
CA ASP A 99 -0.18 -21.11 -11.72
C ASP A 99 0.43 -21.16 -10.30
N LEU A 100 1.53 -20.43 -10.08
CA LEU A 100 2.17 -20.34 -8.76
C LEU A 100 1.40 -19.41 -7.83
N VAL A 101 0.90 -18.27 -8.34
CA VAL A 101 0.00 -17.38 -7.61
C VAL A 101 -1.21 -18.16 -7.11
N ARG A 102 -1.80 -19.00 -7.98
CA ARG A 102 -2.89 -19.88 -7.60
C ARG A 102 -2.52 -20.82 -6.47
N SER A 103 -1.35 -21.48 -6.55
CA SER A 103 -0.91 -22.38 -5.47
C SER A 103 -0.79 -21.66 -4.13
N ILE A 104 -0.42 -20.38 -4.12
CA ILE A 104 -0.37 -19.56 -2.90
C ILE A 104 -1.78 -19.26 -2.41
N VAL A 105 -2.68 -18.83 -3.29
CA VAL A 105 -4.09 -18.58 -2.97
C VAL A 105 -4.74 -19.82 -2.35
N ASP A 106 -4.57 -20.99 -2.97
CA ASP A 106 -5.14 -22.25 -2.49
C ASP A 106 -4.59 -22.58 -1.09
N LYS A 107 -3.28 -22.45 -0.85
CA LYS A 107 -2.67 -22.73 0.46
C LYS A 107 -3.08 -21.75 1.54
N TRP A 108 -3.17 -20.46 1.21
CA TRP A 108 -3.63 -19.44 2.15
C TRP A 108 -5.12 -19.60 2.47
N TRP A 109 -5.94 -19.95 1.49
CA TRP A 109 -7.38 -20.15 1.69
C TRP A 109 -7.71 -21.30 2.63
N ASP A 110 -6.87 -22.35 2.63
CA ASP A 110 -6.99 -23.50 3.53
C ASP A 110 -6.29 -23.27 4.89
N SER A 111 -5.88 -22.03 5.21
CA SER A 111 -5.10 -21.72 6.43
C SER A 111 -5.97 -21.58 7.68
N ASN A 112 -5.33 -21.71 8.85
CA ASN A 112 -5.97 -21.64 10.17
C ASN A 112 -6.09 -20.21 10.74
N GLU A 113 -6.20 -19.20 9.87
CA GLU A 113 -6.66 -17.85 10.22
C GLU A 113 -5.70 -16.95 11.01
N ILE A 114 -4.54 -17.45 11.47
CA ILE A 114 -3.57 -16.64 12.21
C ILE A 114 -2.89 -15.67 11.23
N PHE A 115 -3.20 -14.38 11.39
CA PHE A 115 -2.56 -13.32 10.60
C PHE A 115 -1.06 -13.32 10.87
N GLU A 116 -0.29 -13.42 9.79
CA GLU A 116 1.16 -13.25 9.77
C GLU A 116 1.53 -12.66 8.42
N GLU A 117 2.29 -11.56 8.46
CA GLU A 117 2.71 -10.85 7.25
C GLU A 117 3.61 -11.76 6.39
N LYS A 118 3.13 -12.08 5.19
CA LYS A 118 3.90 -12.83 4.20
C LYS A 118 3.74 -12.17 2.86
N GLN A 119 4.84 -11.92 2.18
CA GLN A 119 4.82 -11.33 0.87
C GLN A 119 5.77 -12.01 -0.09
N ILE A 120 5.37 -12.08 -1.35
CA ILE A 120 6.25 -12.34 -2.47
C ILE A 120 6.17 -11.14 -3.41
N VAL A 121 7.29 -10.49 -3.66
CA VAL A 121 7.45 -9.39 -4.62
C VAL A 121 8.17 -9.94 -5.84
N TRP A 122 7.78 -9.51 -7.04
CA TRP A 122 8.37 -9.95 -8.30
C TRP A 122 8.52 -8.79 -9.29
N GLY A 123 9.31 -9.02 -10.34
CA GLY A 123 9.49 -8.09 -11.45
C GLY A 123 8.19 -7.91 -12.23
N TRP A 124 8.00 -6.75 -12.86
CA TRP A 124 6.74 -6.37 -13.52
C TRP A 124 6.13 -7.51 -14.38
N SER A 125 4.88 -7.87 -14.07
CA SER A 125 4.11 -8.86 -14.83
C SER A 125 2.95 -8.20 -15.57
N ARG A 126 2.60 -8.72 -16.75
CA ARG A 126 1.46 -8.20 -17.53
C ARG A 126 0.15 -8.55 -16.81
N ARG A 127 -0.62 -7.53 -16.43
CA ARG A 127 -1.89 -7.64 -15.69
C ARG A 127 -2.82 -8.75 -16.14
N SER A 128 -3.08 -8.82 -17.44
CA SER A 128 -4.06 -9.73 -18.00
C SER A 128 -3.70 -11.20 -17.78
N SER A 129 -2.43 -11.54 -17.57
CA SER A 129 -2.06 -12.95 -17.38
C SER A 129 -2.39 -13.46 -15.99
N VAL A 130 -2.17 -12.67 -14.92
CA VAL A 130 -2.41 -13.12 -13.54
C VAL A 130 -3.90 -13.14 -13.22
N TRP A 131 -4.58 -12.02 -13.44
CA TRP A 131 -5.99 -11.88 -13.08
C TRP A 131 -6.92 -12.73 -13.95
N ASN A 132 -6.75 -12.72 -15.27
CA ASN A 132 -7.59 -13.56 -16.14
C ASN A 132 -7.40 -15.04 -15.81
N HIS A 133 -6.21 -15.45 -15.35
CA HIS A 133 -5.98 -16.84 -14.99
C HIS A 133 -6.66 -17.23 -13.68
N ILE A 134 -6.65 -16.34 -12.68
CA ILE A 134 -7.37 -16.52 -11.42
C ILE A 134 -8.89 -16.54 -11.69
N GLU A 135 -9.41 -15.57 -12.44
CA GLU A 135 -10.84 -15.46 -12.74
C GLU A 135 -11.35 -16.58 -13.66
N ASN A 136 -10.67 -16.87 -14.78
CA ASN A 136 -11.17 -17.84 -15.77
C ASN A 136 -11.15 -19.28 -15.24
N LYS A 137 -10.15 -19.66 -14.44
CA LYS A 137 -10.13 -21.01 -13.84
C LYS A 137 -11.14 -21.17 -12.69
N ASN A 138 -11.61 -20.08 -12.08
CA ASN A 138 -12.71 -20.14 -11.13
C ASN A 138 -14.04 -20.43 -11.83
N LYS A 139 -14.25 -19.93 -13.06
CA LYS A 139 -15.44 -20.26 -13.85
C LYS A 139 -15.51 -21.74 -14.25
N SER A 140 -14.37 -22.37 -14.54
CA SER A 140 -14.34 -23.78 -14.97
C SER A 140 -14.43 -24.78 -13.80
N LYS A 141 -13.97 -24.40 -12.61
CA LYS A 141 -14.11 -25.20 -11.39
C LYS A 141 -15.18 -24.56 -10.52
N LYS A 142 -16.42 -25.09 -10.53
CA LYS A 142 -17.56 -24.71 -9.65
C LYS A 142 -17.25 -24.59 -8.14
N LYS A 143 -16.03 -24.89 -7.70
CA LYS A 143 -15.59 -24.95 -6.30
C LYS A 143 -15.16 -23.58 -5.74
N PHE A 144 -14.83 -22.60 -6.58
CA PHE A 144 -14.20 -21.36 -6.09
C PHE A 144 -14.99 -20.11 -6.51
N ASN A 145 -16.02 -19.77 -5.73
CA ASN A 145 -16.72 -18.48 -5.80
C ASN A 145 -15.99 -17.42 -4.95
N HIS A 146 -14.69 -17.25 -5.18
CA HIS A 146 -13.94 -16.18 -4.53
C HIS A 146 -14.34 -14.84 -5.16
N LYS A 147 -15.06 -13.99 -4.40
CA LYS A 147 -15.37 -12.63 -4.81
C LYS A 147 -14.18 -11.74 -4.46
N PHE A 148 -13.42 -11.35 -5.48
CA PHE A 148 -12.34 -10.38 -5.32
C PHE A 148 -12.92 -8.96 -5.24
N THR A 149 -12.32 -8.14 -4.38
CA THR A 149 -12.54 -6.70 -4.30
C THR A 149 -11.41 -6.02 -5.04
N MET A 150 -11.68 -5.44 -6.21
CA MET A 150 -10.65 -4.77 -7.00
C MET A 150 -10.37 -3.38 -6.42
N ARG A 151 -9.13 -3.12 -6.01
CA ARG A 151 -8.69 -1.78 -5.60
C ARG A 151 -8.63 -0.89 -6.83
N ASP A 152 -7.83 -1.32 -7.79
CA ASP A 152 -7.56 -0.60 -9.02
C ASP A 152 -7.46 -1.59 -10.19
N LEU A 153 -6.87 -1.14 -11.29
CA LEU A 153 -6.62 -1.99 -12.43
C LEU A 153 -5.58 -3.10 -12.09
N SER A 154 -4.49 -2.76 -11.47
CA SER A 154 -3.40 -3.67 -11.11
C SER A 154 -3.66 -4.56 -9.88
N THR A 155 -4.47 -4.09 -8.92
CA THR A 155 -4.48 -4.60 -7.55
C THR A 155 -5.88 -5.01 -7.11
N GLY A 156 -5.97 -6.14 -6.40
CA GLY A 156 -7.21 -6.67 -5.86
C GLY A 156 -6.99 -7.44 -4.57
N TYR A 157 -8.06 -7.54 -3.80
CA TYR A 157 -8.10 -8.14 -2.48
C TYR A 157 -8.96 -9.40 -2.49
N LEU A 158 -8.51 -10.42 -1.80
CA LEU A 158 -9.29 -11.59 -1.46
C LEU A 158 -9.37 -11.69 0.05
N ALA A 159 -10.55 -11.49 0.63
CA ALA A 159 -10.75 -11.64 2.07
C ALA A 159 -10.83 -13.12 2.44
N HIS A 160 -10.14 -13.53 3.51
CA HIS A 160 -10.24 -14.89 4.03
C HIS A 160 -11.66 -15.14 4.55
N HIS A 161 -12.17 -16.36 4.45
CA HIS A 161 -13.52 -16.68 4.94
C HIS A 161 -13.68 -16.41 6.45
N SER A 162 -12.60 -16.53 7.21
CA SER A 162 -12.57 -16.25 8.65
C SER A 162 -12.60 -14.78 9.02
N ARG A 163 -12.33 -13.90 8.05
CA ARG A 163 -12.25 -12.45 8.24
C ARG A 163 -11.11 -11.97 9.16
N CYS A 164 -10.02 -12.72 9.30
CA CYS A 164 -8.84 -12.27 10.04
C CYS A 164 -7.76 -11.63 9.14
N SER A 165 -7.70 -12.04 7.87
CA SER A 165 -6.70 -11.56 6.92
C SER A 165 -7.27 -11.39 5.51
N THR A 166 -6.48 -10.71 4.68
CA THR A 166 -6.74 -10.51 3.25
C THR A 166 -5.49 -10.88 2.47
N LEU A 167 -5.68 -11.53 1.33
CA LEU A 167 -4.62 -11.72 0.35
C LEU A 167 -4.72 -10.60 -0.69
N SER A 168 -3.76 -9.67 -0.64
CA SER A 168 -3.56 -8.60 -1.61
C SER A 168 -2.74 -9.12 -2.77
N ILE A 169 -3.24 -8.99 -3.99
CA ILE A 169 -2.59 -9.43 -5.22
C ILE A 169 -2.43 -8.21 -6.12
N SER A 170 -1.23 -7.98 -6.65
CA SER A 170 -0.92 -6.86 -7.54
C SER A 170 -0.06 -7.31 -8.73
N LEU A 171 0.33 -6.38 -9.60
CA LEU A 171 1.30 -6.65 -10.67
C LEU A 171 2.71 -6.93 -10.17
N TYR A 172 2.99 -6.56 -8.93
CA TYR A 172 4.33 -6.59 -8.35
C TYR A 172 4.46 -7.62 -7.23
N GLY A 173 3.36 -8.21 -6.77
CA GLY A 173 3.45 -9.13 -5.65
C GLY A 173 2.13 -9.67 -5.15
N ILE A 174 2.24 -10.57 -4.19
CA ILE A 174 1.16 -11.10 -3.35
C ILE A 174 1.54 -10.91 -1.90
N CYS A 175 0.61 -10.44 -1.07
CA CYS A 175 0.84 -10.16 0.35
C CYS A 175 -0.35 -10.61 1.20
N ILE A 176 -0.09 -11.17 2.38
CA ILE A 176 -1.09 -11.31 3.44
C ILE A 176 -1.12 -10.00 4.24
N GLU A 177 -2.26 -9.35 4.22
CA GLU A 177 -2.54 -8.11 4.95
C GLU A 177 -3.58 -8.36 6.06
N LYS A 178 -3.58 -7.51 7.08
CA LYS A 178 -4.65 -7.50 8.08
C LYS A 178 -5.96 -7.17 7.35
N LEU A 179 -7.05 -7.85 7.70
CA LEU A 179 -8.35 -7.52 7.09
C LEU A 179 -8.73 -6.08 7.43
N GLN A 180 -9.07 -5.31 6.40
CA GLN A 180 -9.62 -3.97 6.52
C GLN A 180 -11.05 -3.89 5.98
N PRO A 181 -11.89 -2.94 6.44
CA PRO A 181 -13.28 -2.84 6.00
C PRO A 181 -13.44 -2.72 4.48
N TRP A 182 -12.50 -2.08 3.79
CA TRP A 182 -12.54 -1.88 2.34
C TRP A 182 -12.03 -3.08 1.52
N HIS A 183 -11.52 -4.13 2.15
CA HIS A 183 -11.13 -5.37 1.46
C HIS A 183 -12.34 -6.23 1.09
N VAL A 184 -13.52 -5.95 1.64
CA VAL A 184 -14.77 -6.65 1.36
C VAL A 184 -15.78 -5.71 0.70
N PRO A 185 -16.77 -6.24 -0.05
CA PRO A 185 -17.83 -5.42 -0.59
C PRO A 185 -18.62 -4.73 0.52
N VAL A 186 -18.85 -3.42 0.37
CA VAL A 186 -19.56 -2.57 1.33
C VAL A 186 -20.93 -2.18 0.79
N ASP A 187 -21.90 -2.00 1.67
CA ASP A 187 -23.22 -1.51 1.29
C ASP A 187 -23.32 0.02 1.39
N PHE A 188 -24.43 0.56 0.87
CA PHE A 188 -24.70 1.98 0.88
C PHE A 188 -24.76 2.58 2.31
N MET A 189 -25.29 1.83 3.28
CA MET A 189 -25.46 2.34 4.64
C MET A 189 -24.09 2.58 5.28
N TRP A 190 -23.16 1.65 5.10
CA TRP A 190 -21.80 1.77 5.60
C TRP A 190 -21.08 2.99 5.02
N ILE A 191 -21.17 3.21 3.70
CA ILE A 191 -20.57 4.39 3.04
C ILE A 191 -21.25 5.69 3.47
N ASN A 192 -22.56 5.69 3.66
CA ASN A 192 -23.26 6.86 4.15
C ASN A 192 -22.81 7.24 5.58
N LEU A 193 -22.60 6.25 6.45
CA LEU A 193 -22.06 6.47 7.80
C LEU A 193 -20.62 6.98 7.76
N LEU A 194 -19.79 6.43 6.86
CA LEU A 194 -18.42 6.90 6.63
C LEU A 194 -18.39 8.39 6.28
N ILE A 195 -19.23 8.81 5.32
CA ILE A 195 -19.33 10.21 4.89
C ILE A 195 -19.84 11.11 6.03
N ALA A 196 -20.81 10.65 6.81
CA ALA A 196 -21.31 11.40 7.97
C ALA A 196 -20.20 11.64 9.01
N LYS A 197 -19.46 10.58 9.38
CA LYS A 197 -18.31 10.68 10.28
C LYS A 197 -17.23 11.62 9.76
N TRP A 198 -16.93 11.57 8.46
CA TRP A 198 -15.98 12.47 7.83
C TRP A 198 -16.41 13.94 7.95
N LYS A 199 -17.70 14.24 7.72
CA LYS A 199 -18.26 15.61 7.85
C LYS A 199 -18.24 16.13 9.28
N GLU A 200 -18.51 15.27 10.25
CA GLU A 200 -18.53 15.62 11.68
C GLU A 200 -17.12 15.79 12.27
N GLY A 201 -16.16 15.03 11.73
CA GLY A 201 -14.77 15.01 12.18
C GLY A 201 -13.93 16.22 11.75
N ASN A 202 -12.62 15.99 11.64
CA ASN A 202 -11.66 16.99 11.14
C ASN A 202 -11.58 17.02 9.60
N GLY A 203 -12.11 16.01 8.92
CA GLY A 203 -12.09 15.87 7.47
C GLY A 203 -10.76 15.43 6.85
N PHE A 204 -9.70 15.20 7.63
CA PHE A 204 -8.36 14.90 7.10
C PHE A 204 -8.23 13.47 6.54
N TYR A 205 -9.00 12.54 7.09
CA TYR A 205 -8.94 11.12 6.78
C TYR A 205 -10.33 10.58 6.48
N VAL A 206 -10.43 9.67 5.52
CA VAL A 206 -11.67 8.97 5.17
C VAL A 206 -12.01 7.98 6.28
N TYR A 207 -11.04 7.17 6.69
CA TYR A 207 -11.18 6.17 7.74
C TYR A 207 -9.83 5.97 8.44
N GLU A 208 -9.81 6.05 9.77
CA GLU A 208 -8.57 5.98 10.56
C GLU A 208 -7.50 6.96 10.02
N GLU A 209 -6.37 6.45 9.54
CA GLU A 209 -5.26 7.25 8.97
C GLU A 209 -5.26 7.24 7.43
N GLU A 210 -6.25 6.59 6.81
CA GLU A 210 -6.34 6.46 5.36
C GLU A 210 -7.07 7.64 4.74
N ARG A 211 -6.43 8.23 3.73
CA ARG A 211 -6.93 9.40 2.99
C ARG A 211 -7.60 9.04 1.68
N ASP A 212 -7.23 7.89 1.11
CA ASP A 212 -7.71 7.41 -0.17
C ASP A 212 -7.97 5.90 -0.04
N ILE A 213 -9.24 5.51 -0.17
CA ILE A 213 -9.67 4.12 0.01
C ILE A 213 -10.47 3.68 -1.19
N HIS A 214 -10.21 2.46 -1.66
CA HIS A 214 -10.97 1.85 -2.74
C HIS A 214 -11.93 0.81 -2.19
N PHE A 215 -13.19 0.91 -2.63
CA PHE A 215 -14.28 0.05 -2.21
C PHE A 215 -14.91 -0.65 -3.41
N THR A 216 -15.57 -1.77 -3.15
CA THR A 216 -16.50 -2.40 -4.09
C THR A 216 -17.89 -2.42 -3.47
N TRP A 217 -18.92 -2.12 -4.25
CA TRP A 217 -20.29 -2.21 -3.77
C TRP A 217 -20.72 -3.67 -3.56
N LYS A 218 -21.52 -3.90 -2.53
CA LYS A 218 -22.11 -5.21 -2.26
C LYS A 218 -23.07 -5.61 -3.38
N SER A 219 -23.89 -4.67 -3.86
CA SER A 219 -24.79 -4.81 -5.02
C SER A 219 -24.90 -3.52 -5.83
N ASP A 220 -25.34 -3.64 -7.09
CA ASP A 220 -25.58 -2.47 -7.97
C ASP A 220 -26.65 -1.53 -7.40
N ASP A 221 -27.66 -2.06 -6.70
CA ASP A 221 -28.67 -1.26 -5.99
C ASP A 221 -28.09 -0.28 -4.97
N ASP A 222 -26.95 -0.61 -4.36
CA ASP A 222 -26.30 0.27 -3.38
C ASP A 222 -25.69 1.49 -4.06
N TRP A 223 -25.16 1.31 -5.27
CA TRP A 223 -24.71 2.42 -6.09
C TRP A 223 -25.88 3.33 -6.50
N ASP A 224 -27.03 2.78 -6.85
CA ASP A 224 -28.20 3.57 -7.21
C ASP A 224 -28.81 4.32 -6.00
N LYS A 225 -28.81 3.72 -4.82
CA LYS A 225 -29.15 4.42 -3.56
C LYS A 225 -28.16 5.57 -3.30
N PHE A 226 -26.87 5.34 -3.51
CA PHE A 226 -25.84 6.36 -3.38
C PHE A 226 -26.08 7.55 -4.32
N LYS A 227 -26.26 7.30 -5.62
CA LYS A 227 -26.56 8.34 -6.61
C LYS A 227 -27.79 9.16 -6.24
N ARG A 228 -28.88 8.50 -5.83
CA ARG A 228 -30.13 9.17 -5.44
C ARG A 228 -29.95 10.07 -4.23
N LYS A 229 -29.26 9.60 -3.18
CA LYS A 229 -29.05 10.39 -1.96
C LYS A 229 -28.21 11.65 -2.21
N TYR A 230 -27.13 11.50 -2.97
CA TYR A 230 -26.15 12.57 -3.15
C TYR A 230 -26.36 13.38 -4.45
N GLN A 231 -27.44 13.12 -5.19
CA GLN A 231 -27.81 13.82 -6.43
C GLN A 231 -26.63 13.89 -7.41
N VAL A 232 -25.94 12.76 -7.56
CA VAL A 232 -24.75 12.64 -8.39
C VAL A 232 -25.11 12.92 -9.85
N GLN A 233 -24.49 13.96 -10.44
CA GLN A 233 -24.56 14.19 -11.87
C GLN A 233 -23.50 13.33 -12.57
N GLU A 234 -23.89 12.66 -13.66
CA GLU A 234 -22.95 11.92 -14.49
C GLU A 234 -22.13 12.93 -15.29
N CYS A 235 -20.83 13.04 -14.99
CA CYS A 235 -19.91 13.78 -15.84
C CYS A 235 -19.54 12.94 -17.06
N GLU A 236 -19.38 13.59 -18.21
CA GLU A 236 -18.85 12.91 -19.40
C GLU A 236 -17.45 12.34 -19.10
N PRO A 237 -17.14 11.15 -19.63
CA PRO A 237 -15.82 10.57 -19.45
C PRO A 237 -14.76 11.43 -20.14
N ASP A 238 -13.77 11.90 -19.37
CA ASP A 238 -12.56 12.48 -19.93
C ASP A 238 -11.79 11.38 -20.68
N GLY A 239 -11.62 11.55 -21.99
CA GLY A 239 -11.39 10.49 -22.98
C GLY A 239 -10.15 9.62 -22.81
N TYR A 240 -9.31 9.86 -21.80
CA TYR A 240 -8.07 9.11 -21.55
C TYR A 240 -8.12 8.17 -20.34
N ILE A 241 -9.02 8.40 -19.37
CA ILE A 241 -9.10 7.56 -18.17
C ILE A 241 -10.58 7.39 -17.83
N ARG A 242 -11.07 6.15 -17.75
CA ARG A 242 -12.44 5.81 -17.29
C ARG A 242 -12.65 6.10 -15.79
N ARG A 243 -12.11 7.21 -15.28
CA ARG A 243 -12.39 7.76 -13.95
C ARG A 243 -13.34 8.91 -14.17
N ILE A 244 -14.61 8.67 -13.88
CA ILE A 244 -15.59 9.73 -13.83
C ILE A 244 -15.62 10.19 -12.37
N LYS A 245 -15.47 11.49 -12.11
CA LYS A 245 -15.63 12.08 -10.78
C LYS A 245 -17.13 12.26 -10.56
N PHE A 246 -17.70 11.67 -9.51
CA PHE A 246 -19.16 11.61 -9.32
C PHE A 246 -19.66 12.53 -8.21
N LEU A 247 -18.89 12.65 -7.14
CA LEU A 247 -19.31 13.43 -5.98
C LEU A 247 -18.14 14.22 -5.44
N THR A 248 -18.40 15.49 -5.15
CA THR A 248 -17.49 16.36 -4.40
C THR A 248 -18.28 16.93 -3.24
N LEU A 249 -17.89 16.61 -2.01
CA LEU A 249 -18.48 17.18 -0.80
C LEU A 249 -17.48 18.12 -0.14
N THR A 250 -17.83 19.39 0.01
CA THR A 250 -17.00 20.35 0.74
C THR A 250 -17.15 20.15 2.25
N HIS A 251 -16.04 20.05 2.97
CA HIS A 251 -16.02 20.02 4.42
C HIS A 251 -16.34 21.41 4.99
N ARG A 252 -16.81 21.49 6.24
CA ARG A 252 -17.08 22.77 6.93
C ARG A 252 -15.87 23.71 7.05
N SER A 253 -14.66 23.18 6.89
CA SER A 253 -13.44 24.00 6.87
C SER A 253 -13.24 24.74 5.55
N GLU A 254 -13.94 24.34 4.48
CA GLU A 254 -13.77 24.79 3.09
C GLU A 254 -12.41 24.46 2.45
N LEU A 255 -11.46 23.98 3.26
CA LEU A 255 -10.13 23.56 2.84
C LEU A 255 -10.08 22.12 2.33
N LEU A 256 -11.11 21.33 2.60
CA LEU A 256 -11.11 19.90 2.32
C LEU A 256 -12.34 19.54 1.49
N LYS A 257 -12.13 18.64 0.54
CA LYS A 257 -13.18 18.06 -0.29
C LYS A 257 -13.10 16.54 -0.21
N LEU A 258 -14.23 15.89 0.03
CA LEU A 258 -14.34 14.45 -0.13
C LEU A 258 -14.78 14.16 -1.56
N ASN A 259 -13.96 13.42 -2.28
CA ASN A 259 -14.22 13.02 -3.65
C ASN A 259 -14.63 11.55 -3.71
N VAL A 260 -15.64 11.24 -4.52
CA VAL A 260 -15.98 9.86 -4.89
C VAL A 260 -15.81 9.70 -6.40
N ILE A 261 -14.93 8.77 -6.79
CA ILE A 261 -14.56 8.49 -8.17
C ILE A 261 -14.95 7.05 -8.47
N LYS A 262 -15.83 6.82 -9.46
CA LYS A 262 -16.20 5.45 -9.86
C LYS A 262 -15.18 4.92 -10.86
N CYS A 263 -14.88 3.65 -10.69
CA CYS A 263 -14.13 2.80 -11.61
C CYS A 263 -15.05 1.66 -12.08
N ALA A 264 -14.65 0.91 -13.11
CA ALA A 264 -15.51 -0.08 -13.74
C ALA A 264 -16.16 -1.12 -12.78
N GLY A 265 -15.48 -1.49 -11.68
CA GLY A 265 -16.00 -2.45 -10.67
C GLY A 265 -15.72 -2.04 -9.23
N SER A 266 -15.31 -0.80 -9.01
CA SER A 266 -14.94 -0.26 -7.70
C SER A 266 -15.16 1.25 -7.68
N PHE A 267 -14.93 1.88 -6.55
CA PHE A 267 -14.90 3.33 -6.45
C PHE A 267 -13.86 3.75 -5.40
N GLU A 268 -13.23 4.88 -5.64
CA GLU A 268 -12.29 5.53 -4.72
C GLU A 268 -13.03 6.61 -3.94
N ILE A 269 -12.87 6.61 -2.62
CA ILE A 269 -13.20 7.77 -1.78
C ILE A 269 -11.87 8.36 -1.32
N GLY A 270 -11.64 9.63 -1.65
CA GLY A 270 -10.40 10.33 -1.37
C GLY A 270 -10.61 11.72 -0.77
N VAL A 271 -9.72 12.15 0.11
CA VAL A 271 -9.68 13.54 0.61
C VAL A 271 -8.78 14.37 -0.30
N GLU A 272 -9.36 15.39 -0.91
CA GLU A 272 -8.65 16.43 -1.63
C GLU A 272 -8.48 17.66 -0.73
N HIS A 273 -7.23 18.10 -0.58
CA HIS A 273 -6.86 19.29 0.17
C HIS A 273 -6.74 20.49 -0.78
N LYS A 274 -7.15 21.66 -0.29
CA LYS A 274 -6.95 22.93 -0.98
C LYS A 274 -5.46 23.18 -1.19
N TRP A 275 -5.15 23.72 -2.37
CA TRP A 275 -3.81 24.14 -2.75
C TRP A 275 -3.51 25.54 -2.24
N PHE A 276 -2.31 25.68 -1.68
CA PHE A 276 -1.72 26.92 -1.21
C PHE A 276 -0.40 27.11 -1.93
N SER A 277 -0.24 28.25 -2.59
CA SER A 277 1.05 28.79 -2.96
C SER A 277 1.88 29.11 -1.71
N ASP A 278 3.20 29.23 -1.88
CA ASP A 278 4.11 29.61 -0.80
C ASP A 278 3.71 30.98 -0.21
N SER A 279 3.27 31.93 -1.03
CA SER A 279 2.80 33.23 -0.58
C SER A 279 1.49 33.16 0.21
N GLU A 280 0.52 32.33 -0.21
CA GLU A 280 -0.73 32.14 0.56
C GLU A 280 -0.45 31.52 1.93
N LEU A 281 0.47 30.56 1.98
CA LEU A 281 0.86 29.89 3.20
C LEU A 281 1.60 30.84 4.16
N MET A 282 2.54 31.63 3.65
CA MET A 282 3.25 32.63 4.44
C MET A 282 2.32 33.78 4.89
N SER A 283 1.39 34.20 4.04
CA SER A 283 0.35 35.18 4.41
C SER A 283 -0.48 34.66 5.57
N LEU A 284 -0.95 33.41 5.50
CA LEU A 284 -1.72 32.80 6.59
C LEU A 284 -0.95 32.79 7.92
N ILE A 285 0.37 32.53 7.88
CA ILE A 285 1.22 32.53 9.08
C ILE A 285 1.40 33.96 9.60
N SER A 286 1.65 34.94 8.73
CA SER A 286 1.77 36.36 9.09
C SER A 286 0.48 36.86 9.74
N ASP A 287 -0.66 36.60 9.09
CA ASP A 287 -1.98 36.97 9.58
C ASP A 287 -2.25 36.39 10.98
N TRP A 288 -1.81 35.15 11.22
CA TRP A 288 -1.89 34.52 12.54
C TRP A 288 -0.98 35.20 13.57
N GLN A 289 0.25 35.58 13.22
CA GLN A 289 1.20 36.26 14.11
C GLN A 289 0.76 37.68 14.48
N GLU A 290 0.13 38.38 13.54
CA GLU A 290 -0.42 39.73 13.72
C GLU A 290 -1.79 39.72 14.41
N GLY A 291 -2.51 38.59 14.32
CA GLY A 291 -3.84 38.40 14.87
C GLY A 291 -3.88 38.06 16.36
N ASN A 292 -4.94 37.34 16.77
CA ASN A 292 -5.14 36.95 18.16
C ASN A 292 -4.30 35.74 18.59
N GLY A 293 -3.70 35.03 17.62
CA GLY A 293 -2.90 33.82 17.84
C GLY A 293 -3.70 32.56 18.18
N GLU A 294 -5.04 32.62 18.23
CA GLU A 294 -5.87 31.53 18.77
C GLU A 294 -6.36 30.54 17.71
N ALA A 295 -6.52 31.02 16.47
CA ALA A 295 -7.03 30.24 15.35
C ALA A 295 -6.33 30.61 14.05
N LEU A 296 -6.30 29.66 13.11
CA LEU A 296 -5.91 29.84 11.72
C LEU A 296 -7.17 30.24 10.93
N LEU A 297 -7.39 29.60 9.79
CA LEU A 297 -8.52 29.86 8.90
C LEU A 297 -9.83 29.28 9.47
N ASN A 298 -10.92 30.03 9.36
CA ASN A 298 -12.27 29.61 9.79
C ASN A 298 -12.36 29.12 11.25
N GLY A 299 -11.58 29.73 12.15
CA GLY A 299 -11.58 29.37 13.59
C GLY A 299 -10.88 28.04 13.91
N GLN A 300 -10.23 27.40 12.93
CA GLN A 300 -9.57 26.11 13.12
C GLN A 300 -8.18 26.27 13.75
N LYS A 301 -7.85 25.40 14.70
CA LYS A 301 -6.49 25.33 15.28
C LYS A 301 -5.54 24.43 14.50
N VAL A 302 -6.08 23.56 13.67
CA VAL A 302 -5.32 22.62 12.85
C VAL A 302 -5.93 22.62 11.45
N ILE A 303 -5.10 22.80 10.43
CA ILE A 303 -5.49 22.66 9.03
C ILE A 303 -4.48 21.81 8.27
N GLU A 304 -4.91 21.28 7.13
CA GLU A 304 -4.03 20.60 6.18
C GLU A 304 -4.24 21.14 4.77
N VAL A 305 -3.14 21.41 4.09
CA VAL A 305 -3.12 22.02 2.75
C VAL A 305 -2.06 21.37 1.88
N ARG A 306 -2.27 21.41 0.56
CA ARG A 306 -1.26 21.03 -0.43
C ARG A 306 -0.42 22.25 -0.81
N THR A 307 0.87 22.06 -1.00
CA THR A 307 1.79 23.12 -1.41
C THR A 307 2.96 22.57 -2.22
N TYR A 308 3.62 23.43 -3.00
CA TYR A 308 4.88 23.13 -3.69
C TYR A 308 6.11 23.45 -2.83
N TRP A 309 5.89 23.94 -1.60
CA TRP A 309 6.93 24.51 -0.76
C TRP A 309 8.03 23.50 -0.41
N ASN A 310 9.21 23.69 -1.02
CA ASN A 310 10.36 22.77 -0.94
C ASN A 310 11.24 22.96 0.32
N ILE A 311 10.86 23.87 1.22
CA ILE A 311 11.62 24.09 2.47
C ILE A 311 11.60 22.82 3.36
N PHE A 312 10.59 21.96 3.21
CA PHE A 312 10.47 20.68 3.93
C PHE A 312 11.12 19.48 3.24
N SER A 313 12.14 19.70 2.42
CA SER A 313 12.80 18.64 1.65
C SER A 313 13.39 17.54 2.56
N ASP A 314 13.77 17.87 3.79
CA ASP A 314 14.33 16.96 4.79
C ASP A 314 13.32 16.44 5.84
N GLY A 315 12.03 16.78 5.72
CA GLY A 315 11.03 16.44 6.74
C GLY A 315 11.12 17.32 7.99
N SER A 316 11.76 18.49 7.88
CA SER A 316 11.80 19.49 8.94
C SER A 316 10.41 19.89 9.41
N VAL A 317 10.34 20.21 10.71
CA VAL A 317 9.22 20.91 11.33
C VAL A 317 9.65 22.36 11.47
N VAL A 318 8.83 23.28 10.98
CA VAL A 318 9.08 24.72 11.12
C VAL A 318 8.11 25.28 12.15
N GLU A 319 8.61 26.11 13.05
CA GLU A 319 7.82 26.69 14.14
C GLU A 319 7.91 28.22 14.11
N TYR A 320 6.78 28.86 14.34
CA TYR A 320 6.65 30.30 14.45
C TYR A 320 6.06 30.63 15.81
N ALA A 321 6.79 31.40 16.63
CA ALA A 321 6.25 31.90 17.89
C ALA A 321 5.28 33.05 17.64
N HIS A 322 4.20 33.12 18.44
CA HIS A 322 3.33 34.28 18.44
C HIS A 322 3.95 35.39 19.30
N PRO A 323 3.98 36.65 18.86
CA PRO A 323 4.70 37.73 19.58
C PRO A 323 4.12 38.01 20.97
N ASN A 324 2.80 37.87 21.12
CA ASN A 324 2.07 38.33 22.31
C ASN A 324 1.40 37.20 23.12
N LYS A 325 1.67 35.93 22.80
CA LYS A 325 0.95 34.78 23.36
C LYS A 325 1.90 33.62 23.59
N ASN A 326 1.63 32.79 24.60
CA ASN A 326 2.38 31.55 24.84
C ASN A 326 1.90 30.41 23.92
N VAL A 327 1.86 30.67 22.61
CA VAL A 327 1.50 29.70 21.57
C VAL A 327 2.47 29.79 20.39
N ARG A 328 2.59 28.69 19.67
CA ARG A 328 3.38 28.57 18.44
C ARG A 328 2.54 27.96 17.31
N CYS A 329 2.81 28.40 16.10
CA CYS A 329 2.31 27.80 14.87
C CYS A 329 3.36 26.81 14.37
N VAL A 330 2.99 25.53 14.31
CA VAL A 330 3.84 24.42 13.90
C VAL A 330 3.42 23.98 12.51
N VAL A 331 4.35 24.03 11.58
CA VAL A 331 4.17 23.61 10.19
C VAL A 331 4.98 22.34 9.97
N ALA A 332 4.27 21.22 9.75
CA ALA A 332 4.89 19.90 9.64
C ALA A 332 4.44 19.18 8.38
N ARG A 333 5.41 18.69 7.61
CA ARG A 333 5.14 17.82 6.46
C ARG A 333 4.48 16.53 6.91
N GLN A 334 3.38 16.17 6.26
CA GLN A 334 2.68 14.93 6.50
C GLN A 334 3.23 13.84 5.57
N ALA A 335 3.44 12.65 6.13
CA ALA A 335 3.73 11.49 5.32
C ALA A 335 2.56 11.26 4.35
N ARG A 336 2.88 11.17 3.05
CA ARG A 336 1.91 10.69 2.09
C ARG A 336 1.92 9.18 2.11
N PRO A 337 0.76 8.51 2.10
CA PRO A 337 0.70 7.12 1.74
C PRO A 337 1.41 6.96 0.39
N LYS A 338 2.43 6.09 0.32
CA LYS A 338 3.13 5.84 -0.94
C LYS A 338 2.11 5.29 -1.95
N ARG A 339 1.71 6.10 -2.93
CA ARG A 339 0.95 5.61 -4.08
C ARG A 339 1.93 4.82 -4.95
N VAL A 340 1.81 3.49 -4.91
CA VAL A 340 2.66 2.59 -5.70
C VAL A 340 2.54 2.95 -7.19
N GLY A 341 3.64 3.37 -7.80
CA GLY A 341 3.74 3.55 -9.26
C GLY A 341 3.64 4.98 -9.79
N TYR A 342 3.49 6.00 -8.94
CA TYR A 342 3.69 7.39 -9.36
C TYR A 342 4.95 7.94 -8.69
N PRO A 343 5.90 8.54 -9.44
CA PRO A 343 6.98 9.28 -8.81
C PRO A 343 6.33 10.34 -7.91
N ASP A 344 6.87 10.53 -6.70
CA ASP A 344 6.39 11.53 -5.77
C ASP A 344 6.36 12.87 -6.52
N GLY A 345 5.15 13.36 -6.80
CA GLY A 345 4.97 14.67 -7.39
C GLY A 345 5.61 15.72 -6.49
N PHE A 346 5.96 16.87 -7.05
CA PHE A 346 6.52 18.00 -6.30
C PHE A 346 5.56 18.63 -5.28
N ASP A 347 4.44 17.97 -4.98
CA ASP A 347 3.43 18.46 -4.07
C ASP A 347 3.52 17.80 -2.69
N PHE A 348 3.64 18.64 -1.68
CA PHE A 348 3.72 18.25 -0.29
C PHE A 348 2.35 18.42 0.36
N LEU A 349 2.05 17.55 1.31
CA LEU A 349 0.93 17.75 2.21
C LEU A 349 1.51 18.29 3.52
N VAL A 350 1.02 19.44 3.96
CA VAL A 350 1.52 20.12 5.15
C VAL A 350 0.37 20.28 6.15
N ARG A 351 0.65 19.99 7.41
CA ARG A 351 -0.24 20.27 8.54
C ARG A 351 0.26 21.48 9.28
N ILE A 352 -0.63 22.45 9.50
CA ILE A 352 -0.37 23.64 10.29
C ILE A 352 -1.18 23.50 11.56
N SER A 353 -0.53 23.59 12.73
CA SER A 353 -1.16 23.41 14.03
C SER A 353 -0.78 24.55 14.96
N ILE A 354 -1.76 25.10 15.68
CA ILE A 354 -1.51 26.00 16.80
C ILE A 354 -1.35 25.14 18.06
N CYS A 355 -0.17 25.21 18.66
CA CYS A 355 0.19 24.50 19.88
C CYS A 355 0.52 25.50 20.99
N PRO A 356 0.31 25.16 22.27
CA PRO A 356 0.94 25.88 23.36
C PRO A 356 2.46 25.92 23.13
N SER A 357 3.08 27.05 23.43
CA SER A 357 4.52 27.11 23.55
C SER A 357 4.88 26.36 24.81
N ASP A 358 5.79 25.38 24.70
CA ASP A 358 6.36 24.74 25.87
C ASP A 358 6.91 25.87 26.74
N SER A 359 6.39 26.01 27.96
CA SER A 359 7.03 26.88 28.95
C SER A 359 8.47 26.42 28.98
N GLN A 360 9.40 27.27 28.52
CA GLN A 360 10.82 26.97 28.59
C GLN A 360 11.04 26.33 29.97
N ARG A 361 11.57 25.10 30.00
CA ARG A 361 12.03 24.52 31.25
C ARG A 361 13.12 25.49 31.73
N VAL A 362 12.73 26.41 32.61
CA VAL A 362 13.61 27.41 33.22
C VAL A 362 14.67 26.69 34.03
#